data_AF-A0A7K3YJZ9-F1
#
_entry.id   AF-A0A7K3YJZ9-F1
#
_cell.length_a   1.000
_cell.length_b   1.000
_cell.length_c   1.000
_cell.angle_alpha   90.00
_cell.angle_beta   90.00
_cell.angle_gamma   90.00
#
_symmetry.space_group_name_H-M   'P 1'
#
loop_
_entity.id
_entity.type
_entity.pdbx_description
1 polymer ?
#
loop_
_entity_poly.entity_id
_entity_poly.type
_entity_poly.pdbx_seq_one_letter_code
_entity_poly.pdbx_strand_id
1 'polypeptide(L)' 'LRPKTRYATVIGSYGWGGKAVDTVAGMLDRLKVELLEPVYIRGYPKEADFAALDRLADEIKKKHEEAGIITS' A
#
# COMPACT_ATOMS: atom_id res chain seq x y z
N LEU A 1 12.52 8.18 18.67
CA LEU A 1 11.71 8.89 17.64
C LEU A 1 10.33 8.24 17.59
N ARG A 2 9.22 9.00 17.57
CA ARG A 2 7.88 8.46 17.26
C ARG A 2 7.60 8.74 15.78
N PRO A 3 7.55 7.71 14.91
CA PRO A 3 7.27 7.92 13.49
C PRO A 3 5.91 8.58 13.30
N LYS A 4 5.82 9.54 12.38
CA LYS A 4 4.55 10.18 11.99
C LYS A 4 3.80 9.38 10.92
N THR A 5 4.26 8.18 10.59
CA THR A 5 3.70 7.31 9.57
C THR A 5 2.25 6.99 9.92
N ARG A 6 1.32 7.30 9.00
CA ARG A 6 -0.13 7.07 9.18
C ARG A 6 -0.67 5.96 8.28
N TYR A 7 -0.04 5.76 7.12
CA TYR A 7 -0.51 4.87 6.07
C TYR A 7 0.63 3.94 5.63
N ALA A 8 0.28 2.72 5.22
CA ALA A 8 1.19 1.77 4.58
C ALA A 8 0.42 0.93 3.56
N THR A 9 1.13 0.39 2.56
CA THR A 9 0.60 -0.61 1.63
C THR A 9 1.74 -1.50 1.15
N VAL A 10 1.42 -2.58 0.44
CA VAL A 10 2.39 -3.50 -0.15
C VAL A 10 2.09 -3.65 -1.64
N ILE A 11 3.11 -3.42 -2.46
CA ILE A 11 3.10 -3.80 -3.87
C ILE A 11 4.07 -4.97 -4.02
N GLY A 12 3.56 -6.13 -4.45
CA GLY A 12 4.34 -7.37 -4.49
C GLY A 12 4.13 -8.15 -5.78
N SER A 13 5.16 -8.88 -6.19
CA SER A 13 5.00 -9.91 -7.21
C SER A 13 4.73 -11.28 -6.55
N TYR A 14 4.15 -12.22 -7.30
CA TYR A 14 3.79 -13.55 -6.80
C TYR A 14 4.96 -14.37 -6.22
N GLY A 15 6.21 -13.93 -6.41
CA GLY A 15 7.41 -14.59 -5.87
C GLY A 15 7.55 -14.53 -4.35
N TRP A 16 6.70 -13.76 -3.65
CA TRP A 16 6.83 -13.55 -2.20
C TRP A 16 6.06 -14.56 -1.32
N GLY A 17 5.62 -15.69 -1.90
CA GLY A 17 5.18 -16.86 -1.11
C GLY A 17 3.87 -16.69 -0.32
N GLY A 18 3.01 -15.74 -0.70
CA GLY A 18 1.64 -15.60 -0.18
C GLY A 18 1.49 -14.99 1.23
N LYS A 19 2.57 -14.81 2.00
CA LYS A 19 2.57 -14.23 3.36
C LYS A 19 3.17 -12.83 3.46
N ALA A 20 3.43 -12.18 2.32
CA ALA A 20 4.10 -10.88 2.29
C ALA A 20 3.28 -9.78 2.99
N VAL A 21 1.96 -9.74 2.78
CA VAL A 21 1.07 -8.80 3.50
C VAL A 21 1.20 -9.04 5.00
N ASP A 22 0.99 -10.27 5.45
CA ASP A 22 0.97 -10.61 6.87
C ASP A 22 2.31 -10.32 7.55
N THR A 23 3.41 -10.61 6.86
CA THR A 23 4.77 -10.36 7.37
C THR A 23 5.03 -8.86 7.50
N VAL A 24 4.71 -8.08 6.47
CA VAL A 24 4.91 -6.62 6.50
C VAL A 24 3.95 -5.97 7.50
N ALA A 25 2.68 -6.39 7.54
CA ALA A 25 1.71 -5.93 8.54
C ALA A 25 2.19 -6.23 9.96
N GLY A 26 2.72 -7.42 10.23
CA GLY A 26 3.28 -7.79 11.52
C GLY A 26 4.51 -6.95 11.92
N MET A 27 5.34 -6.53 10.96
CA MET A 27 6.45 -5.60 11.23
C MET A 27 5.96 -4.19 11.57
N LEU A 28 4.84 -3.77 10.99
CA LEU A 28 4.25 -2.44 11.14
C LEU A 28 3.26 -2.33 12.31
N ASP A 29 2.96 -3.42 13.02
CA ASP A 29 1.98 -3.47 14.11
C ASP A 29 2.24 -2.40 15.20
N ARG A 30 3.51 -2.13 15.50
CA ARG A 30 3.90 -1.09 16.47
C ARG A 30 3.63 0.34 16.00
N LEU A 31 3.45 0.57 14.70
CA LEU A 31 3.25 1.89 14.11
C LEU A 31 1.77 2.29 14.02
N LYS A 32 0.83 1.36 14.27
CA LYS A 32 -0.62 1.62 14.21
C LYS A 32 -1.02 2.37 12.92
N VAL A 33 -0.47 1.93 11.80
CA VAL A 33 -0.75 2.52 10.49
C VAL A 33 -2.05 1.93 9.92
N GLU A 34 -2.76 2.73 9.15
CA GLU A 34 -3.82 2.25 8.28
C GLU A 34 -3.18 1.54 7.07
N LEU A 35 -3.53 0.27 6.86
CA LEU A 35 -3.05 -0.51 5.73
C LEU A 35 -4.01 -0.31 4.55
N LEU A 36 -3.54 0.40 3.51
CA LEU A 36 -4.27 0.55 2.24
C LEU A 36 -4.22 -0.74 1.44
N GLU A 37 -5.08 -0.86 0.43
CA GLU A 37 -5.24 -2.09 -0.34
C GLU A 37 -3.90 -2.53 -0.98
N PRO A 38 -3.39 -3.74 -0.67
CA PRO A 38 -2.18 -4.25 -1.30
C PRO A 38 -2.41 -4.62 -2.77
N VAL A 39 -1.41 -4.41 -3.62
CA VAL A 39 -1.44 -4.82 -5.02
C VAL A 39 -0.49 -5.98 -5.25
N TYR A 40 -1.01 -7.10 -5.76
CA TYR A 40 -0.23 -8.30 -6.08
C TYR A 40 -0.29 -8.65 -7.55
N ILE A 41 0.89 -8.66 -8.19
CA ILE A 41 1.03 -8.92 -9.62
C ILE A 41 1.55 -10.34 -9.84
N ARG A 42 0.82 -11.12 -10.64
CA ARG A 42 1.18 -12.51 -10.96
C ARG A 42 1.86 -12.64 -12.30
N GLY A 43 3.19 -12.69 -12.28
CA GLY A 43 3.98 -12.76 -13.51
C GLY A 43 4.03 -11.41 -14.19
N TYR A 44 3.88 -11.39 -15.52
CA TYR A 44 3.91 -10.14 -16.28
C TYR A 44 2.60 -9.34 -16.03
N PRO A 45 2.69 -8.05 -15.66
CA PRO A 45 1.52 -7.22 -15.40
C PRO A 45 0.66 -7.06 -16.66
N LYS A 46 -0.64 -7.24 -16.47
CA LYS A 46 -1.67 -6.99 -17.49
C LYS A 46 -2.41 -5.70 -17.16
N GLU A 47 -3.31 -5.30 -18.06
CA GLU A 47 -4.12 -4.09 -17.91
C GLU A 47 -4.83 -3.99 -16.54
N ALA A 48 -5.35 -5.09 -16.02
CA ALA A 48 -5.98 -5.14 -14.70
C ALA A 48 -4.99 -4.86 -13.54
N ASP A 49 -3.73 -5.25 -13.68
CA ASP A 49 -2.69 -4.98 -12.68
C ASP A 49 -2.32 -3.49 -12.69
N PHE A 50 -2.23 -2.88 -13.87
CA PHE A 50 -2.04 -1.43 -14.01
C PHE A 50 -3.21 -0.64 -13.43
N ALA A 51 -4.45 -1.05 -13.73
CA ALA A 51 -5.64 -0.43 -13.15
C ALA A 51 -5.71 -0.58 -11.61
N ALA A 52 -5.12 -1.64 -11.04
CA ALA A 52 -4.98 -1.78 -9.59
C ALA A 52 -3.95 -0.79 -9.02
N LEU A 53 -2.83 -0.59 -9.72
CA LEU A 53 -1.83 0.42 -9.34
C LEU A 53 -2.39 1.85 -9.42
N ASP A 54 -3.16 2.17 -10.47
CA ASP A 54 -3.79 3.48 -10.61
C ASP A 54 -4.78 3.76 -9.48
N ARG A 55 -5.64 2.78 -9.15
CA ARG A 55 -6.55 2.90 -7.99
C ARG A 55 -5.81 3.09 -6.67
N LEU A 56 -4.71 2.37 -6.47
CA LEU A 56 -3.88 2.55 -5.28
C LEU A 56 -3.25 3.96 -5.24
N ALA A 57 -2.78 4.47 -6.38
CA ALA A 57 -2.24 5.83 -6.46
C ALA A 57 -3.30 6.89 -6.13
N ASP A 58 -4.52 6.74 -6.64
CA ASP A 58 -5.65 7.61 -6.33
C ASP A 58 -6.01 7.56 -4.83
N GLU A 59 -6.01 6.37 -4.23
CA GLU A 59 -6.27 6.20 -2.80
C GLU A 59 -5.18 6.88 -1.95
N ILE A 60 -3.91 6.70 -2.31
CA ILE A 60 -2.79 7.39 -1.66
C ILE A 60 -2.98 8.90 -1.75
N LYS A 61 -3.26 9.44 -2.94
CA LYS A 61 -3.48 10.88 -3.14
C LYS A 61 -4.61 11.39 -2.24
N LYS A 62 -5.77 10.72 -2.28
CA LYS A 62 -6.94 11.07 -1.46
C LYS A 62 -6.61 11.10 0.03
N LYS A 63 -5.92 10.07 0.55
CA LYS A 63 -5.52 10.00 1.97
C LYS A 63 -4.59 11.14 2.36
N HIS A 64 -3.69 11.53 1.47
CA HIS A 64 -2.77 12.63 1.72
C HIS A 64 -3.46 14.01 1.65
N GLU A 65 -4.48 14.18 0.81
CA GLU A 65 -5.34 15.37 0.79
C GLU A 65 -6.17 15.47 2.07
N GLU A 66 -6.83 14.39 2.48
CA GLU A 66 -7.57 14.30 3.75
C GLU A 66 -6.68 14.57 4.97
N ALA A 67 -5.42 14.15 4.92
CA ALA A 67 -4.42 14.40 5.96
C ALA A 67 -3.83 15.83 5.93
N GLY A 68 -4.18 16.65 4.93
CA GLY A 68 -3.64 17.99 4.73
C GLY A 68 -2.14 18.01 4.35
N ILE A 69 -1.63 16.91 3.78
CA ILE A 69 -0.22 16.79 3.37
C ILE A 69 0.00 17.41 1.98
N ILE A 70 -1.00 17.31 1.10
CA ILE A 70 -0.96 17.84 -0.25
C ILE A 70 -2.22 18.68 -0.46
N THR A 71 -2.09 19.82 -1.13
CA THR A 71 -3.20 20.66 -1.54
C THR A 71 -3.39 20.50 -3.04
N SER A 72 -4.60 20.08 -3.43
CA SER A 72 -5.00 19.88 -4.84
C SER A 72 -5.17 21.20 -5.59
#